data_AF-A0A0K9PXC4-F1
#
_entry.id   AF-A0A0K9PXC4-F1
#
_cell.length_a   1.000
_cell.length_b   1.000
_cell.length_c   1.000
_cell.angle_alpha   90.00
_cell.angle_beta   90.00
_cell.angle_gamma   90.00
#
_symmetry.space_group_name_H-M   'P 1'
#
loop_
_entity.id
_entity.type
_entity.pdbx_description
1 polymer ?
#
loop_
_entity_poly.entity_id
_entity_poly.type
_entity_poly.pdbx_seq_one_letter_code
_entity_poly.pdbx_strand_id
1 'polypeptide(L)' 'MSEAMMNRRPSLKPNVSGKMKKLKDLSFKSDNRVCADCGAPDPKWASVTIGVFICLRCSAAHRNLSSNISK' A
#
# COMPACT_ATOMS: atom_id res chain seq x y z
N MET A 1 -9.35 -7.91 -43.06
CA MET A 1 -9.86 -7.44 -41.76
C MET A 1 -10.10 -8.68 -40.91
N SER A 2 -9.02 -9.23 -40.37
CA SER A 2 -9.03 -10.57 -39.76
C SER A 2 -9.25 -10.47 -38.26
N GLU A 3 -10.27 -11.18 -37.80
CA GLU A 3 -10.59 -11.41 -36.40
C GLU A 3 -9.51 -12.23 -35.68
N ALA A 4 -9.24 -11.80 -34.44
CA ALA A 4 -8.94 -12.65 -33.28
C ALA A 4 -7.83 -13.69 -33.39
N MET A 5 -6.56 -13.25 -33.39
CA MET A 5 -5.43 -14.09 -32.96
C MET A 5 -4.46 -13.26 -32.10
N MET A 6 -4.12 -13.80 -30.93
CA MET A 6 -3.09 -13.38 -29.98
C MET A 6 -3.17 -11.97 -29.39
N ASN A 7 -3.66 -11.90 -28.15
CA ASN A 7 -2.82 -11.44 -27.04
C ASN A 7 -3.44 -11.84 -25.68
N ARG A 8 -3.45 -13.15 -25.39
CA ARG A 8 -3.52 -13.60 -23.99
C ARG A 8 -2.21 -13.14 -23.34
N ARG A 9 -2.21 -11.95 -22.73
CA ARG A 9 -1.07 -11.51 -21.91
C ARG A 9 -0.87 -12.58 -20.84
N PRO A 10 0.23 -13.34 -20.82
CA PRO A 10 0.51 -14.20 -19.70
C PRO A 10 0.65 -13.26 -18.51
N SER A 11 -0.24 -13.41 -17.52
CA SER A 11 -0.04 -12.77 -16.22
C SER A 11 1.23 -13.38 -15.65
N LEU A 12 2.37 -12.71 -15.89
CA LEU A 12 3.59 -12.92 -15.13
C LEU A 12 3.17 -12.66 -13.68
N LYS A 13 2.91 -13.73 -12.93
CA LYS A 13 2.73 -13.65 -11.49
C LYS A 13 4.14 -13.48 -10.94
N PRO A 14 4.60 -12.27 -10.57
CA PRO A 14 5.89 -12.17 -9.92
C PRO A 14 5.82 -13.01 -8.66
N ASN A 15 6.82 -13.86 -8.46
CA ASN A 15 6.98 -14.67 -7.26
C ASN A 15 7.33 -13.74 -6.09
N VAL A 16 6.29 -13.09 -5.57
CA VAL A 16 6.38 -12.20 -4.41
C VAL A 16 6.02 -13.05 -3.20
N SER A 17 7.05 -13.40 -2.43
CA SER A 17 6.96 -14.07 -1.13
C SER A 17 5.75 -13.54 -0.33
N GLY A 18 4.91 -14.44 0.19
CA GLY A 18 3.51 -14.19 0.59
C GLY A 18 3.25 -13.04 1.58
N LYS A 19 4.28 -12.51 2.26
CA LYS A 19 4.19 -11.36 3.17
C LYS A 19 3.89 -10.04 2.44
N MET A 20 4.56 -9.77 1.32
CA MET A 20 4.36 -8.53 0.57
C MET A 20 3.01 -8.47 -0.15
N LYS A 21 2.42 -9.64 -0.45
CA LYS A 21 1.08 -9.73 -1.05
C LYS A 21 0.02 -9.19 -0.09
N LYS A 22 0.07 -9.56 1.18
CA LYS A 22 -0.95 -9.18 2.16
C LYS A 22 -0.99 -7.67 2.43
N LEU A 23 0.16 -7.01 2.56
CA LEU A 23 0.21 -5.56 2.77
C LEU A 23 -0.35 -4.81 1.55
N LYS A 24 -0.04 -5.28 0.35
CA LYS A 24 -0.57 -4.73 -0.88
C LYS A 24 -2.09 -4.91 -0.98
N ASP A 25 -2.61 -6.08 -0.60
CA ASP A 25 -4.06 -6.32 -0.57
C ASP A 25 -4.75 -5.40 0.45
N LEU A 26 -4.12 -5.13 1.59
CA LEU A 26 -4.64 -4.20 2.59
C LEU A 26 -4.68 -2.76 2.09
N SER A 27 -3.68 -2.29 1.36
CA SER A 27 -3.65 -0.90 0.85
C SER A 27 -4.71 -0.62 -0.23
N PHE A 28 -5.34 -1.66 -0.78
CA PHE A 28 -6.46 -1.51 -1.72
C PHE A 28 -7.83 -1.47 -1.05
N LYS A 29 -7.95 -1.75 0.25
CA LYS A 29 -9.23 -1.57 0.97
C LYS A 29 -9.63 -0.10 0.99
N SER A 30 -10.92 0.19 0.84
CA SER A 30 -11.49 1.55 0.81
C SER A 30 -10.99 2.42 1.94
N ASP A 31 -10.99 1.87 3.15
CA ASP A 31 -10.67 2.61 4.39
C ASP A 31 -9.18 2.97 4.47
N ASN A 32 -8.34 2.27 3.68
CA ASN A 32 -6.90 2.50 3.60
C ASN A 32 -6.51 3.40 2.41
N ARG A 33 -7.49 3.97 1.69
CA ARG A 33 -7.24 4.89 0.56
C ARG A 33 -7.02 6.34 0.99
N VAL A 34 -7.11 6.63 2.28
CA VAL A 34 -6.89 7.96 2.85
C VAL A 34 -5.90 7.88 4.00
N CYS A 35 -5.10 8.93 4.15
CA CYS A 35 -4.18 9.06 5.27
C CYS A 35 -4.96 9.16 6.58
N ALA A 36 -4.62 8.31 7.55
CA ALA A 36 -5.28 8.29 8.85
C ALA A 36 -5.23 9.64 9.60
N ASP A 37 -4.17 10.42 9.43
CA ASP A 37 -4.00 11.66 10.22
C ASP A 37 -4.55 12.93 9.55
N CYS A 38 -4.57 12.99 8.21
CA CYS A 38 -4.90 14.23 7.49
C CYS A 38 -5.86 14.04 6.31
N GLY A 39 -6.33 12.82 6.07
CA GLY A 39 -7.28 12.52 4.99
C GLY A 39 -6.72 12.59 3.57
N ALA A 40 -5.43 12.93 3.38
CA ALA A 40 -4.81 12.97 2.06
C ALA A 40 -4.97 11.62 1.32
N PRO A 41 -5.34 11.63 0.03
CA PRO A 41 -5.60 10.40 -0.70
C PRO A 41 -4.34 9.59 -0.95
N ASP A 42 -4.52 8.30 -1.24
CA ASP A 42 -3.51 7.35 -1.67
C ASP A 42 -2.25 7.32 -0.78
N PRO A 43 -2.39 7.06 0.54
CA PRO A 43 -1.26 6.94 1.44
C PRO A 43 -0.29 5.84 0.97
N LYS A 44 1.01 6.13 1.00
CA LYS A 44 2.06 5.23 0.51
C LYS A 44 2.84 4.54 1.62
N TRP A 45 2.69 5.02 2.85
CA TRP A 45 3.40 4.53 4.03
C TRP A 45 2.41 3.89 4.99
N ALA A 46 2.91 3.03 5.88
CA ALA A 46 2.12 2.46 6.95
C ALA A 46 2.93 2.48 8.25
N SER A 47 2.28 2.80 9.36
CA SER A 47 2.85 2.59 10.69
C SER A 47 2.56 1.15 11.10
N VAL A 48 3.58 0.33 11.29
CA VAL A 48 3.40 -1.10 11.62
C VAL A 48 3.01 -1.31 13.08
N THR A 49 3.45 -0.42 13.97
CA THR A 49 3.10 -0.48 15.40
C THR A 49 1.64 -0.12 15.62
N ILE A 50 1.14 0.90 14.89
CA ILE A 50 -0.22 1.44 15.07
C ILE A 50 -1.21 0.74 14.12
N GLY A 51 -0.76 0.24 12.97
CA GLY A 51 -1.60 -0.46 12.01
C GLY A 51 -2.38 0.47 11.06
N VAL A 52 -1.84 1.66 10.76
CA VAL A 52 -2.51 2.68 9.93
C VAL A 52 -1.71 3.01 8.66
N PHE A 53 -2.40 3.44 7.61
CA PHE A 53 -1.77 3.99 6.40
C PHE A 53 -1.69 5.52 6.46
N ILE A 54 -0.53 6.08 6.13
CA ILE A 54 -0.23 7.51 6.24
C ILE A 54 0.46 8.07 4.99
N CYS A 55 0.29 9.36 4.76
CA CYS A 55 0.96 10.07 3.66
C CYS A 55 2.44 10.35 4.00
N LEU A 56 3.21 10.79 3.00
CA LEU A 56 4.64 11.11 3.16
C LEU A 56 4.90 12.20 4.22
N ARG A 57 4.01 13.18 4.34
CA ARG A 57 4.17 14.27 5.33
C ARG A 57 3.97 13.74 6.75
N CYS A 58 2.90 12.97 6.95
CA CYS A 58 2.58 12.37 8.23
C CYS A 58 3.63 11.32 8.64
N SER A 59 4.20 10.57 7.69
CA SER A 59 5.29 9.64 8.01
C SER A 59 6.53 10.36 8.56
N ALA A 60 6.79 11.61 8.15
CA ALA A 60 7.84 12.42 8.77
C ALA A 60 7.53 12.77 10.23
N ALA A 61 6.28 13.12 10.54
CA ALA A 61 5.85 13.36 11.92
C ALA A 61 5.97 12.08 12.77
N HIS A 62 5.56 10.93 12.24
CA HIS A 62 5.69 9.64 12.90
C HIS A 62 7.16 9.25 13.18
N ARG A 63 8.11 9.65 12.33
CA ARG A 63 9.56 9.43 12.56
C ARG A 63 10.14 10.25 13.71
N ASN A 64 9.49 11.35 14.09
CA ASN A 64 9.89 12.16 15.23
C ASN A 64 9.34 11.60 16.56
N LEU A 65 8.40 10.65 16.50
CA LEU A 65 7.96 9.88 17.66
C LEU A 65 9.01 8.83 18.01
N SER A 66 9.04 8.40 19.27
CA SER A 66 9.93 7.29 19.66
C SER A 66 9.52 6.01 18.92
N SER A 67 10.49 5.14 18.63
CA SER A 67 10.25 3.91 17.84
C SER A 67 9.33 2.89 18.52
N ASN A 68 9.05 3.07 19.81
CA ASN A 68 8.06 2.27 20.56
C ASN A 68 6.62 2.77 20.31
N ILE A 69 6.47 4.00 19.83
CA ILE A 69 5.17 4.61 19.52
C ILE A 69 4.83 4.37 18.04
N SER A 70 5.77 4.64 17.12
CA SER A 70 5.53 4.41 15.69
C SER A 70 6.80 3.89 14.99
N LYS A 71 6.62 2.86 14.18
CA LYS A 71 7.60 2.36 13.20
C LYS A 71 7.00 2.40 11.81
#